data_AF-A0A936A899-F1
#
_entry.id   AF-A0A936A899-F1
#
_cell.length_a   1.000
_cell.length_b   1.000
_cell.length_c   1.000
_cell.angle_alpha   90.00
_cell.angle_beta   90.00
_cell.angle_gamma   90.00
#
_symmetry.space_group_name_H-M   'P 1'
#
loop_
_entity.id
_entity.type
_entity.pdbx_description
1 polymer ?
#
loop_
_entity_poly.entity_id
_entity_poly.type
_entity_poly.pdbx_seq_one_letter_code
_entity_poly.pdbx_strand_id
1 'polypeptide(L)'
;MENMSNNNREQIIALLDKAENRIQIAVSWLTDEVLISKLGEAAQKKKVELLLSCDALNVWRYSSIRELQSKGATVLKTGSNAPGVKGFMHAKFLIVDGTLAYGGSFNFTEVANYNYENFAKYDSETVQSFSSKFQNWWSTAKDYTIDFENPDAVKKLVVQSFEMQEKFRENLLSAFDAEQRKFVAKDVAERDALIKAEIEKEKIRETAKAMQSAKVSVATTGLLQSNTSGVVSKPHKFYGGRLHTKFHGQKQPNSYLSAIMQKREIEEKFSFLKCRIENDTLICRGEFKPDANAYDVRIEFRAGCFPQVYVLNPSIKPNANIHIYREGSLCLFYPGDLKWKDTTSIAEYTIPWIYEWILFYELYLLTGIWEGEYVPHGEINNIVNN
;
A
#
# COMPACT_ATOMS: atom_id res chain seq x y z
N MET A 1 -22.40 6.46 20.89
CA MET A 1 -21.70 7.70 20.51
C MET A 1 -21.42 7.57 19.03
N GLU A 2 -22.16 8.28 18.19
CA GLU A 2 -21.89 8.33 16.75
C GLU A 2 -20.47 8.86 16.54
N ASN A 3 -19.65 8.10 15.80
CA ASN A 3 -18.39 8.59 15.28
C ASN A 3 -18.71 9.78 14.39
N MET A 4 -18.51 10.99 14.91
CA MET A 4 -18.56 12.21 14.12
C MET A 4 -17.33 12.15 13.19
N SER A 5 -17.50 11.59 11.99
CA SER A 5 -16.43 11.58 10.99
C SER A 5 -16.00 13.02 10.76
N ASN A 6 -14.72 13.30 10.90
CA ASN A 6 -14.18 14.61 10.59
C ASN A 6 -14.39 14.89 9.09
N ASN A 7 -15.17 15.91 8.75
CA ASN A 7 -15.51 16.25 7.36
C ASN A 7 -14.50 17.20 6.70
N ASN A 8 -13.32 17.38 7.29
CA ASN A 8 -12.32 18.33 6.83
C ASN A 8 -11.82 18.02 5.41
N ARG A 9 -11.64 16.74 5.05
CA ARG A 9 -11.28 16.35 3.67
C ARG A 9 -12.35 16.80 2.68
N GLU A 10 -13.62 16.51 2.96
CA GLU A 10 -14.74 16.89 2.10
C GLU A 10 -14.87 18.42 1.99
N GLN A 11 -14.62 19.14 3.08
CA GLN A 11 -14.56 20.61 3.06
C GLN A 11 -13.43 21.13 2.16
N ILE A 12 -12.22 20.54 2.24
CA ILE A 12 -11.10 20.89 1.37
C ILE A 12 -11.47 20.61 -0.09
N ILE A 13 -12.01 19.43 -0.41
CA ILE A 13 -12.43 19.07 -1.77
C ILE A 13 -13.44 20.09 -2.31
N ALA A 14 -14.46 20.45 -1.51
CA ALA A 14 -15.44 21.47 -1.90
C ALA A 14 -14.79 22.85 -2.17
N LEU A 15 -13.76 23.23 -1.42
CA LEU A 15 -13.00 24.46 -1.65
C LEU A 15 -12.17 24.39 -2.96
N LEU A 16 -11.56 23.25 -3.25
CA LEU A 16 -10.83 23.02 -4.51
C LEU A 16 -11.77 23.10 -5.72
N ASP A 17 -12.96 22.50 -5.61
CA ASP A 17 -13.98 22.51 -6.66
C ASP A 17 -14.54 23.92 -6.87
N LYS A 18 -14.80 24.65 -5.77
CA LYS A 18 -15.34 26.03 -5.80
C LYS A 18 -14.37 27.06 -6.36
N ALA A 19 -13.06 26.88 -6.21
CA ALA A 19 -12.06 27.84 -6.68
C ALA A 19 -12.25 28.17 -8.17
N GLU A 20 -12.07 29.42 -8.58
CA GLU A 20 -12.22 29.80 -9.98
C GLU A 20 -10.87 29.95 -10.69
N ASN A 21 -9.87 30.50 -9.99
CA ASN A 21 -8.62 30.95 -10.60
C ASN A 21 -7.38 30.38 -9.92
N ARG A 22 -7.29 30.49 -8.59
CA ARG A 22 -6.06 30.19 -7.83
C ARG A 22 -6.34 29.52 -6.50
N ILE A 23 -5.59 28.47 -6.22
CA ILE A 23 -5.55 27.77 -4.94
C ILE A 23 -4.11 27.85 -4.41
N GLN A 24 -3.94 28.37 -3.20
CA GLN A 24 -2.65 28.45 -2.53
C GLN A 24 -2.73 27.65 -1.22
N ILE A 25 -1.86 26.68 -1.02
CA ILE A 25 -1.89 25.81 0.17
C ILE A 25 -0.50 25.79 0.79
N ALA A 26 -0.43 26.07 2.09
CA ALA A 26 0.76 25.78 2.90
C ALA A 26 0.39 24.71 3.93
N VAL A 27 0.93 23.50 3.76
CA VAL A 27 0.65 22.36 4.63
C VAL A 27 1.92 21.59 4.99
N SER A 28 2.11 21.25 6.27
CA SER A 28 3.28 20.48 6.72
C SER A 28 3.37 19.13 6.03
N TRP A 29 2.28 18.37 5.98
CA TRP A 29 2.25 17.04 5.37
C TRP A 29 1.10 16.90 4.37
N LEU A 30 1.43 16.34 3.20
CA LEU A 30 0.53 15.98 2.12
C LEU A 30 0.79 14.53 1.73
N THR A 31 0.01 13.60 2.30
CA THR A 31 0.11 12.16 2.04
C THR A 31 -1.22 11.48 1.71
N ASP A 32 -2.32 12.22 1.81
CA ASP A 32 -3.68 11.79 1.45
C ASP A 32 -3.84 11.66 -0.07
N GLU A 33 -4.02 10.43 -0.55
CA GLU A 33 -4.11 10.13 -2.00
C GLU A 33 -5.36 10.74 -2.65
N VAL A 34 -6.47 10.85 -1.91
CA VAL A 34 -7.71 11.46 -2.41
C VAL A 34 -7.49 12.95 -2.63
N LEU A 35 -6.88 13.64 -1.68
CA LEU A 35 -6.55 15.06 -1.82
C LEU A 35 -5.49 15.30 -2.89
N ILE A 36 -4.45 14.46 -2.97
CA ILE A 36 -3.44 14.54 -4.04
C ILE A 36 -4.09 14.40 -5.42
N SER A 37 -4.97 13.41 -5.61
CA SER A 37 -5.69 13.22 -6.87
C SER A 37 -6.53 14.45 -7.22
N LYS A 38 -7.30 14.97 -6.25
CA LYS A 38 -8.13 16.17 -6.41
C LYS A 38 -7.33 17.44 -6.71
N LEU A 39 -6.17 17.61 -6.09
CA LEU A 39 -5.25 18.71 -6.41
C LEU A 39 -4.74 18.60 -7.85
N GLY A 40 -4.45 17.39 -8.32
CA GLY A 40 -4.05 17.13 -9.70
C GLY A 40 -5.16 17.42 -10.72
N GLU A 41 -6.43 17.13 -10.38
CA GLU A 41 -7.59 17.52 -11.20
C GLU A 41 -7.75 19.05 -11.25
N ALA A 42 -7.62 19.72 -10.10
CA ALA A 42 -7.73 21.17 -10.02
C ALA A 42 -6.61 21.88 -10.80
N ALA A 43 -5.37 21.36 -10.71
CA ALA A 43 -4.19 21.92 -11.38
C ALA A 43 -4.29 21.94 -12.92
N GLN A 44 -5.09 21.05 -13.50
CA GLN A 44 -5.33 21.04 -14.95
C GLN A 44 -6.22 22.21 -15.41
N LYS A 45 -6.96 22.83 -14.49
CA LYS A 45 -7.98 23.86 -14.80
C LYS A 45 -7.68 25.21 -14.16
N LYS A 46 -6.89 25.22 -13.07
CA LYS A 46 -6.71 26.36 -12.16
C LYS A 46 -5.25 26.43 -11.72
N LYS A 47 -4.80 27.59 -11.26
CA LYS A 47 -3.45 27.73 -10.71
C LYS A 47 -3.37 27.13 -9.30
N VAL A 48 -2.68 26.00 -9.15
CA VAL A 48 -2.46 25.36 -7.84
C VAL A 48 -1.02 25.59 -7.38
N GLU A 49 -0.87 26.23 -6.23
CA GLU A 49 0.41 26.60 -5.62
C GLU A 49 0.55 25.94 -4.23
N LEU A 50 1.47 24.99 -4.10
CA LEU A 50 1.68 24.22 -2.88
C LEU A 50 3.01 24.56 -2.23
N LEU A 51 2.99 24.93 -0.95
CA LEU A 51 4.15 25.01 -0.06
C LEU A 51 4.11 23.86 0.93
N LEU A 52 5.14 23.01 0.86
CA LEU A 52 5.28 21.84 1.70
C LEU A 52 6.52 21.93 2.60
N SER A 53 6.52 21.18 3.69
CA SER A 53 7.76 20.91 4.43
C SER A 53 8.62 19.89 3.69
N CYS A 54 9.94 20.08 3.75
CA CYS A 54 10.91 19.05 3.32
C CYS A 54 11.09 18.00 4.42
N ASP A 55 10.00 17.29 4.73
CA ASP A 55 9.95 16.24 5.74
C ASP A 55 9.88 14.85 5.09
N ALA A 56 10.37 13.85 5.83
CA ALA A 56 10.37 12.43 5.46
C ALA A 56 9.06 11.95 4.82
N LEU A 57 7.90 12.32 5.37
CA LEU A 57 6.60 11.90 4.86
C LEU A 57 6.28 12.46 3.46
N ASN A 58 6.56 13.75 3.24
CA ASN A 58 6.35 14.36 1.92
C ASN A 58 7.41 13.90 0.92
N VAL A 59 8.64 13.74 1.38
CA VAL A 59 9.75 13.22 0.58
C VAL A 59 9.45 11.79 0.13
N TRP A 60 8.83 10.96 0.97
CA TRP A 60 8.35 9.64 0.56
C TRP A 60 7.31 9.70 -0.58
N ARG A 61 6.50 10.76 -0.62
CA ARG A 61 5.53 11.04 -1.68
C ARG A 61 6.15 11.75 -2.91
N TYR A 62 7.47 11.66 -3.10
CA TYR A 62 8.18 12.26 -4.23
C TYR A 62 7.52 12.00 -5.59
N SER A 63 7.14 10.76 -5.88
CA SER A 63 6.50 10.41 -7.16
C SER A 63 5.14 11.09 -7.32
N SER A 64 4.31 11.13 -6.28
CA SER A 64 3.03 11.82 -6.28
C SER A 64 3.19 13.34 -6.43
N ILE A 65 4.22 13.92 -5.82
CA ILE A 65 4.58 15.34 -5.99
C ILE A 65 4.99 15.63 -7.43
N ARG A 66 5.80 14.76 -8.05
CA ARG A 66 6.18 14.87 -9.47
C ARG A 66 4.96 14.74 -10.38
N GLU A 67 4.03 13.85 -10.05
CA GLU A 67 2.78 13.72 -10.78
C GLU A 67 1.93 15.00 -10.70
N LEU A 68 1.79 15.59 -9.50
CA LEU A 68 1.13 16.88 -9.32
C LEU A 68 1.77 17.98 -10.18
N GLN A 69 3.10 18.07 -10.18
CA GLN A 69 3.84 19.01 -11.02
C GLN A 69 3.56 18.77 -12.51
N SER A 70 3.55 17.50 -12.95
CA SER A 70 3.23 17.15 -14.34
C SER A 70 1.79 17.51 -14.74
N LYS A 71 0.86 17.55 -13.77
CA LYS A 71 -0.54 17.98 -13.94
C LYS A 71 -0.73 19.50 -13.85
N GLY A 72 0.34 20.27 -13.68
CA GLY A 72 0.32 21.74 -13.71
C GLY A 72 0.42 22.43 -12.34
N ALA A 73 0.51 21.68 -11.23
CA ALA A 73 0.67 22.28 -9.91
C ALA A 73 2.10 22.82 -9.73
N THR A 74 2.26 23.99 -9.14
CA THR A 74 3.58 24.45 -8.67
C THR A 74 3.79 23.98 -7.24
N VAL A 75 4.72 23.05 -7.03
CA VAL A 75 4.98 22.46 -5.71
C VAL A 75 6.37 22.86 -5.24
N LEU A 76 6.43 23.66 -4.18
CA LEU A 76 7.65 24.18 -3.60
C LEU A 76 7.83 23.70 -2.16
N LYS A 77 9.07 23.73 -1.67
CA LYS A 77 9.42 23.53 -0.27
C LYS A 77 9.97 24.80 0.35
N THR A 78 9.62 25.02 1.61
CA THR A 78 10.16 26.11 2.43
C THR A 78 10.58 25.57 3.79
N GLY A 79 11.52 26.26 4.45
CA GLY A 79 12.15 25.79 5.65
C GLY A 79 13.39 24.94 5.38
N SER A 80 13.46 23.72 5.91
CA SER A 80 14.57 22.80 5.68
C SER A 80 14.67 22.38 4.21
N ASN A 81 15.90 22.13 3.72
CA ASN A 81 16.12 21.61 2.36
C ASN A 81 16.18 20.07 2.32
N ALA A 82 16.29 19.40 3.47
CA ALA A 82 16.34 17.95 3.60
C ALA A 82 15.59 17.46 4.86
N PRO A 83 15.11 16.20 4.87
CA PRO A 83 14.52 15.57 6.04
C PRO A 83 15.45 15.62 7.26
N GLY A 84 14.88 15.90 8.43
CA GLY A 84 15.60 15.91 9.70
C GLY A 84 16.54 17.09 9.95
N VAL A 85 16.56 18.08 9.05
CA VAL A 85 17.23 19.36 9.27
C VAL A 85 16.26 20.33 9.98
N LYS A 86 16.80 21.21 10.84
CA LYS A 86 16.01 22.25 11.52
C LYS A 86 15.33 23.19 10.50
N GLY A 87 14.17 23.73 10.88
CA GLY A 87 13.40 24.68 10.07
C GLY A 87 12.13 24.08 9.46
N PHE A 88 11.35 23.33 10.23
CA PHE A 88 10.12 22.68 9.75
C PHE A 88 8.98 23.70 9.55
N MET A 89 8.36 23.71 8.37
CA MET A 89 7.16 24.51 8.08
C MET A 89 5.92 23.76 8.56
N HIS A 90 5.32 24.21 9.67
CA HIS A 90 4.20 23.54 10.33
C HIS A 90 2.84 24.21 10.09
N ALA A 91 2.70 25.00 9.02
CA ALA A 91 1.40 25.60 8.68
C ALA A 91 0.44 24.53 8.15
N LYS A 92 -0.87 24.73 8.36
CA LYS A 92 -1.94 24.06 7.61
C LYS A 92 -3.03 25.07 7.29
N PHE A 93 -2.89 25.75 6.17
CA PHE A 93 -3.91 26.65 5.66
C PHE A 93 -3.98 26.60 4.14
N LEU A 94 -5.13 27.00 3.63
CA LEU A 94 -5.35 27.19 2.20
C LEU A 94 -6.09 28.49 1.93
N ILE A 95 -5.81 29.09 0.77
CA ILE A 95 -6.39 30.33 0.28
C ILE A 95 -6.99 30.05 -1.10
N VAL A 96 -8.27 30.38 -1.26
CA VAL A 96 -9.01 30.25 -2.52
C VAL A 96 -9.23 31.64 -3.10
N ASP A 97 -8.76 31.84 -4.33
CA ASP A 97 -8.91 33.05 -5.14
C ASP A 97 -8.47 34.35 -4.45
N GLY A 98 -7.61 34.25 -3.43
CA GLY A 98 -7.16 35.39 -2.62
C GLY A 98 -8.24 36.02 -1.73
N THR A 99 -9.43 35.44 -1.65
CA THR A 99 -10.59 36.03 -0.94
C THR A 99 -11.11 35.17 0.21
N LEU A 100 -10.84 33.87 0.18
CA LEU A 100 -11.23 32.94 1.23
C LEU A 100 -9.99 32.24 1.78
N ALA A 101 -9.88 32.12 3.10
CA ALA A 101 -8.84 31.34 3.74
C ALA A 101 -9.43 30.40 4.78
N TYR A 102 -8.90 29.18 4.83
CA TYR A 102 -9.26 28.15 5.79
C TYR A 102 -7.98 27.56 6.39
N GLY A 103 -8.04 27.06 7.63
CA GLY A 103 -6.90 26.40 8.25
C GLY A 103 -7.18 25.96 9.67
N GLY A 104 -6.15 25.40 10.29
CA GLY A 104 -6.25 24.82 11.62
C GLY A 104 -5.12 23.84 11.92
N SER A 105 -5.43 22.76 12.60
CA SER A 105 -4.52 21.69 12.97
C SER A 105 -4.46 20.57 11.91
N PHE A 106 -5.46 20.49 11.02
CA PHE A 106 -5.62 19.42 10.03
C PHE A 106 -4.50 19.38 8.97
N ASN A 107 -3.63 18.36 9.04
CA ASN A 107 -2.72 18.01 7.95
C ASN A 107 -3.44 17.27 6.83
N PHE A 108 -2.89 17.27 5.60
CA PHE A 108 -3.51 16.60 4.45
C PHE A 108 -3.02 15.14 4.38
N THR A 109 -3.33 14.37 5.43
CA THR A 109 -2.94 12.96 5.59
C THR A 109 -4.18 12.10 5.84
N GLU A 110 -4.13 10.81 5.46
CA GLU A 110 -5.26 9.89 5.68
C GLU A 110 -5.67 9.82 7.15
N VAL A 111 -4.70 9.78 8.07
CA VAL A 111 -4.92 9.64 9.51
C VAL A 111 -5.63 10.86 10.12
N ALA A 112 -5.37 12.07 9.61
CA ALA A 112 -5.99 13.29 10.14
C ALA A 112 -7.54 13.25 10.05
N ASN A 113 -8.11 12.45 9.14
CA ASN A 113 -9.56 12.24 9.01
C ASN A 113 -10.20 11.49 10.19
N TYR A 114 -9.40 10.82 11.01
CA TYR A 114 -9.85 10.06 12.18
C TYR A 114 -9.44 10.74 13.50
N ASN A 115 -8.68 11.83 13.43
CA ASN A 115 -8.22 12.60 14.58
C ASN A 115 -9.18 13.74 14.93
N TYR A 116 -9.13 14.18 16.20
CA TYR A 116 -9.80 15.40 16.65
C TYR A 116 -9.03 16.63 16.16
N GLU A 117 -9.33 17.07 14.94
CA GLU A 117 -8.69 18.19 14.26
C GLU A 117 -9.66 19.38 14.11
N ASN A 118 -9.12 20.59 13.98
CA ASN A 118 -9.89 21.75 13.55
C ASN A 118 -9.50 22.19 12.13
N PHE A 119 -10.49 22.68 11.41
CA PHE A 119 -10.32 23.29 10.10
C PHE A 119 -11.48 24.26 9.88
N ALA A 120 -11.18 25.56 9.94
CA ALA A 120 -12.21 26.59 9.98
C ALA A 120 -11.89 27.73 9.01
N LYS A 121 -12.94 28.43 8.59
CA LYS A 121 -12.84 29.65 7.80
C LYS A 121 -12.26 30.78 8.65
N TYR A 122 -11.33 31.54 8.08
CA TYR A 122 -10.79 32.75 8.68
C TYR A 122 -11.56 34.02 8.25
N ASP A 123 -11.47 35.09 9.05
CA ASP A 123 -11.97 36.41 8.70
C ASP A 123 -11.16 37.08 7.58
N SER A 124 -11.71 38.16 7.01
CA SER A 124 -11.11 38.85 5.85
C SER A 124 -9.75 39.49 6.14
N GLU A 125 -9.52 39.98 7.36
CA GLU A 125 -8.23 40.56 7.75
C GLU A 125 -7.15 39.47 7.80
N THR A 126 -7.50 38.32 8.36
CA THR A 126 -6.66 37.14 8.43
C THR A 126 -6.34 36.56 7.05
N VAL A 127 -7.27 36.64 6.08
CA VAL A 127 -7.01 36.26 4.68
C VAL A 127 -5.85 37.07 4.07
N GLN A 128 -5.83 38.38 4.29
CA GLN A 128 -4.76 39.25 3.77
C GLN A 128 -3.42 38.96 4.44
N SER A 129 -3.44 38.72 5.75
CA SER A 129 -2.26 38.30 6.52
C SER A 129 -1.68 36.98 6.00
N PHE A 130 -2.52 35.95 5.80
CA PHE A 130 -2.05 34.67 5.25
C PHE A 130 -1.58 34.78 3.81
N SER A 131 -2.23 35.61 2.99
CA SER A 131 -1.78 35.87 1.61
C SER A 131 -0.37 36.46 1.62
N SER A 132 -0.12 37.46 2.46
CA SER A 132 1.20 38.08 2.61
C SER A 132 2.25 37.08 3.13
N LYS A 133 1.87 36.28 4.13
CA LYS A 133 2.74 35.24 4.71
C LYS A 133 3.12 34.18 3.69
N PHE A 134 2.15 33.70 2.92
CA PHE A 134 2.35 32.74 1.85
C PHE A 134 3.32 33.30 0.81
N GLN A 135 3.10 34.53 0.33
CA GLN A 135 3.98 35.15 -0.67
C GLN A 135 5.41 35.34 -0.17
N ASN A 136 5.59 35.69 1.11
CA ASN A 136 6.92 35.80 1.71
C ASN A 136 7.67 34.46 1.74
N TRP A 137 6.99 33.37 2.10
CA TRP A 137 7.59 32.03 2.04
C TRP A 137 7.80 31.55 0.61
N TRP A 138 6.85 31.85 -0.28
CA TRP A 138 6.88 31.47 -1.69
C TRP A 138 8.07 32.07 -2.43
N SER A 139 8.37 33.35 -2.19
CA SER A 139 9.46 34.07 -2.88
C SER A 139 10.86 33.50 -2.63
N THR A 140 11.04 32.77 -1.53
CA THR A 140 12.30 32.14 -1.14
C THR A 140 12.25 30.61 -1.17
N ALA A 141 11.09 30.05 -1.49
CA ALA A 141 10.90 28.61 -1.60
C ALA A 141 11.61 28.04 -2.83
N LYS A 142 12.00 26.77 -2.73
CA LYS A 142 12.65 26.04 -3.82
C LYS A 142 11.70 25.04 -4.43
N ASP A 143 11.91 24.68 -5.70
CA ASP A 143 11.21 23.53 -6.27
C ASP A 143 11.37 22.32 -5.35
N TYR A 144 10.26 21.62 -5.07
CA TYR A 144 10.28 20.54 -4.09
C TYR A 144 11.33 19.48 -4.44
N THR A 145 11.50 19.22 -5.74
CA THR A 145 12.26 18.08 -6.26
C THR A 145 13.71 18.39 -6.60
N ILE A 146 14.15 19.65 -6.46
CA ILE A 146 15.48 20.08 -6.91
C ILE A 146 16.66 19.37 -6.22
N ASP A 147 16.49 19.00 -4.95
CA ASP A 147 17.55 18.35 -4.15
C ASP A 147 17.42 16.81 -4.14
N PHE A 148 16.60 16.24 -5.02
CA PHE A 148 16.27 14.80 -5.03
C PHE A 148 16.45 14.21 -6.42
N GLU A 149 17.26 13.15 -6.52
CA GLU A 149 17.67 12.57 -7.81
C GLU A 149 16.62 11.62 -8.39
N ASN A 150 16.16 10.64 -7.61
CA ASN A 150 15.20 9.63 -8.05
C ASN A 150 14.41 9.02 -6.87
N PRO A 151 13.26 8.37 -7.10
CA PRO A 151 12.43 7.81 -6.04
C PRO A 151 13.13 6.82 -5.11
N ASP A 152 14.04 5.98 -5.62
CA ASP A 152 14.71 4.94 -4.81
C ASP A 152 15.78 5.52 -3.89
N ALA A 153 16.57 6.47 -4.39
CA ALA A 153 17.53 7.24 -3.60
C ALA A 153 16.83 8.05 -2.52
N VAL A 154 15.66 8.62 -2.85
CA VAL A 154 14.79 9.34 -1.91
C VAL A 154 14.32 8.42 -0.78
N LYS A 155 13.76 7.24 -1.10
CA LYS A 155 13.32 6.27 -0.10
C LYS A 155 14.46 5.88 0.83
N LYS A 156 15.63 5.54 0.27
CA LYS A 156 16.82 5.18 1.05
C LYS A 156 17.23 6.29 2.01
N LEU A 157 17.21 7.55 1.57
CA LEU A 157 17.51 8.70 2.40
C LEU A 157 16.51 8.84 3.55
N VAL A 158 15.21 8.69 3.26
CA VAL A 158 14.17 8.78 4.31
C VAL A 158 14.37 7.67 5.35
N VAL A 159 14.53 6.41 4.93
CA VAL A 159 14.77 5.28 5.83
C VAL A 159 15.98 5.54 6.73
N GLN A 160 17.12 5.91 6.15
CA GLN A 160 18.34 6.20 6.90
C GLN A 160 18.17 7.37 7.87
N SER A 161 17.48 8.44 7.44
CA SER A 161 17.20 9.60 8.29
C SER A 161 16.29 9.22 9.47
N PHE A 162 15.31 8.35 9.23
CA PHE A 162 14.38 7.88 10.23
C PHE A 162 15.06 6.98 11.27
N GLU A 163 15.85 6.01 10.84
CA GLU A 163 16.64 5.14 11.73
C GLU A 163 17.62 5.95 12.60
N MET A 164 18.25 6.98 12.03
CA MET A 164 19.16 7.86 12.75
C MET A 164 18.41 8.71 13.79
N GLN A 165 17.24 9.24 13.43
CA GLN A 165 16.38 9.99 14.33
C GLN A 165 15.87 9.13 15.49
N GLU A 166 15.44 7.90 15.22
CA GLU A 166 14.99 6.94 16.25
C GLU A 166 16.11 6.65 17.26
N LYS A 167 17.33 6.34 16.79
CA LYS A 167 18.48 6.11 17.68
C LYS A 167 18.81 7.34 18.52
N PHE A 168 18.78 8.53 17.92
CA PHE A 168 19.01 9.78 18.64
C PHE A 168 17.90 10.02 19.68
N ARG A 169 16.64 9.76 19.34
CA ARG A 169 15.48 9.90 20.22
C ARG A 169 15.56 8.94 21.40
N GLU A 170 15.89 7.67 21.17
CA GLU A 170 16.09 6.69 22.26
C GLU A 170 17.18 7.14 23.22
N ASN A 171 18.31 7.61 22.70
CA ASN A 171 19.39 8.16 23.50
C ASN A 171 18.95 9.40 24.30
N LEU A 172 18.19 10.31 23.69
CA LEU A 172 17.69 11.51 24.33
C LEU A 172 16.64 11.20 25.42
N LEU A 173 15.71 10.28 25.15
CA LEU A 173 14.67 9.86 26.09
C LEU A 173 15.24 9.10 27.28
N SER A 174 16.40 8.43 27.11
CA SER A 174 17.10 7.78 28.22
C SER A 174 17.46 8.75 29.35
N ALA A 175 17.62 10.05 29.02
CA ALA A 175 17.97 11.11 29.96
C ALA A 175 16.76 11.81 30.63
N PHE A 176 15.52 11.51 30.20
CA PHE A 176 14.30 12.12 30.73
C PHE A 176 13.54 11.18 31.69
N ASP A 177 12.79 11.75 32.65
CA ASP A 177 11.91 10.99 33.54
C ASP A 177 10.62 10.50 32.85
N ALA A 178 9.84 9.65 33.54
CA ALA A 178 8.66 9.00 32.96
C ALA A 178 7.51 9.95 32.59
N GLU A 179 7.43 11.12 33.21
CA GLU A 179 6.38 12.11 32.97
C GLU A 179 6.78 13.03 31.80
N GLN A 180 8.05 13.43 31.75
CA GLN A 180 8.65 14.16 30.63
C GLN A 180 8.61 13.35 29.32
N ARG A 181 8.83 12.04 29.40
CA ARG A 181 8.70 11.13 28.24
C ARG A 181 7.29 11.11 27.64
N LYS A 182 6.24 11.30 28.46
CA LYS A 182 4.84 11.34 27.98
C LYS A 182 4.50 12.62 27.23
N PHE A 183 5.13 13.75 27.59
CA PHE A 183 4.85 15.06 26.99
C PHE A 183 5.47 15.24 25.60
N VAL A 184 6.66 14.68 25.36
CA VAL A 184 7.38 14.75 24.07
C VAL A 184 6.71 13.89 22.98
N ALA A 185 5.78 13.00 23.35
CA ALA A 185 5.47 11.81 22.57
C ALA A 185 4.29 11.89 21.58
N LYS A 186 3.41 12.90 21.59
CA LYS A 186 2.15 12.77 20.84
C LYS A 186 2.30 12.98 19.33
N ASP A 187 2.80 14.15 18.91
CA ASP A 187 2.90 14.48 17.47
C ASP A 187 4.06 13.73 16.79
N VAL A 188 5.13 13.44 17.53
CA VAL A 188 6.28 12.67 17.03
C VAL A 188 5.92 11.20 16.87
N ALA A 189 5.17 10.59 17.79
CA ALA A 189 4.80 9.18 17.66
C ALA A 189 3.85 8.92 16.48
N GLU A 190 2.94 9.84 16.16
CA GLU A 190 2.08 9.72 14.99
C GLU A 190 2.91 9.76 13.70
N ARG A 191 3.82 10.74 13.57
CA ARG A 191 4.76 10.82 12.44
C ARG A 191 5.59 9.55 12.31
N ASP A 192 6.17 9.07 13.41
CA ASP A 192 7.05 7.91 13.40
C ASP A 192 6.29 6.62 13.07
N ALA A 193 5.04 6.49 13.55
CA ALA A 193 4.17 5.38 13.17
C ALA A 193 3.83 5.39 11.67
N LEU A 194 3.55 6.57 11.10
CA LEU A 194 3.30 6.73 9.66
C LEU A 194 4.52 6.34 8.83
N ILE A 195 5.71 6.80 9.21
CA ILE A 195 6.95 6.44 8.50
C ILE A 195 7.20 4.93 8.61
N LYS A 196 7.06 4.33 9.80
CA LYS A 196 7.21 2.87 9.98
C LYS A 196 6.24 2.07 9.11
N ALA A 197 4.97 2.46 9.08
CA ALA A 197 3.97 1.79 8.25
C ALA A 197 4.33 1.89 6.77
N GLU A 198 4.86 3.02 6.32
CA GLU A 198 5.25 3.22 4.94
C GLU A 198 6.52 2.42 4.55
N ILE A 199 7.48 2.31 5.47
CA ILE A 199 8.66 1.43 5.32
C ILE A 199 8.20 -0.03 5.16
N GLU A 200 7.25 -0.47 5.99
CA GLU A 200 6.74 -1.85 5.95
C GLU A 200 6.02 -2.15 4.63
N LYS A 201 5.17 -1.24 4.16
CA LYS A 201 4.51 -1.35 2.84
C LYS A 201 5.54 -1.56 1.72
N GLU A 202 6.61 -0.78 1.71
CA GLU A 202 7.61 -0.86 0.64
C GLU A 202 8.40 -2.16 0.70
N LYS A 203 8.76 -2.64 1.90
CA LYS A 203 9.43 -3.93 2.09
C LYS A 203 8.60 -5.10 1.52
N ILE A 204 7.30 -5.13 1.82
CA ILE A 204 6.38 -6.14 1.28
C ILE A 204 6.30 -6.01 -0.25
N ARG A 205 6.15 -4.79 -0.78
CA ARG A 205 6.08 -4.51 -2.21
C ARG A 205 7.35 -4.93 -2.97
N GLU A 206 8.53 -4.65 -2.41
CA GLU A 206 9.82 -5.08 -2.98
C GLU A 206 9.93 -6.60 -3.00
N THR A 207 9.50 -7.26 -1.94
CA THR A 207 9.51 -8.73 -1.82
C THR A 207 8.57 -9.36 -2.85
N ALA A 208 7.35 -8.84 -3.00
CA ALA A 208 6.38 -9.29 -4.00
C ALA A 208 6.92 -9.14 -5.43
N LYS A 209 7.49 -7.97 -5.76
CA LYS A 209 8.13 -7.73 -7.08
C LYS A 209 9.34 -8.63 -7.32
N ALA A 210 10.13 -8.90 -6.29
CA ALA A 210 11.26 -9.82 -6.38
C ALA A 210 10.81 -11.27 -6.63
N MET A 211 9.69 -11.70 -6.03
CA MET A 211 9.08 -13.00 -6.33
C MET A 211 8.55 -13.07 -7.77
N GLN A 212 7.80 -12.06 -8.22
CA GLN A 212 7.29 -11.99 -9.60
C GLN A 212 8.40 -12.00 -10.66
N SER A 213 9.54 -11.38 -10.37
CA SER A 213 10.70 -11.34 -11.26
C SER A 213 11.67 -12.51 -11.07
N ALA A 214 11.25 -13.56 -10.34
CA ALA A 214 12.03 -14.76 -10.04
C ALA A 214 13.41 -14.50 -9.39
N LYS A 215 13.57 -13.36 -8.70
CA LYS A 215 14.76 -12.99 -7.92
C LYS A 215 14.73 -13.57 -6.51
N VAL A 216 13.55 -13.92 -6.02
CA VAL A 216 13.33 -14.61 -4.74
C VAL A 216 12.70 -15.98 -5.02
N SER A 217 13.14 -16.99 -4.28
CA SER A 217 12.60 -18.35 -4.34
C SER A 217 12.07 -18.81 -2.98
N VAL A 218 11.19 -19.81 -3.00
CA VAL A 218 10.71 -20.50 -1.81
C VAL A 218 11.64 -21.69 -1.53
N ALA A 219 12.32 -21.65 -0.38
CA ALA A 219 13.18 -22.73 0.08
C ALA A 219 12.37 -23.97 0.50
N THR A 220 13.05 -25.11 0.66
CA THR A 220 12.41 -26.36 1.12
C THR A 220 11.71 -26.24 2.47
N THR A 221 12.21 -25.37 3.34
CA THR A 221 11.63 -25.09 4.65
C THR A 221 10.43 -24.15 4.61
N GLY A 222 10.09 -23.57 3.44
CA GLY A 222 9.05 -22.55 3.30
C GLY A 222 9.52 -21.11 3.55
N LEU A 223 10.81 -20.89 3.76
CA LEU A 223 11.38 -19.54 3.89
C LEU A 223 11.67 -18.92 2.51
N LEU A 224 11.42 -17.63 2.37
CA LEU A 224 11.86 -16.88 1.20
C LEU A 224 13.38 -16.64 1.24
N GLN A 225 14.04 -16.80 0.10
CA GLN A 225 15.49 -16.59 -0.04
C GLN A 225 15.83 -15.90 -1.36
N SER A 226 16.90 -15.11 -1.38
CA SER A 226 17.33 -14.27 -2.51
C SER A 226 18.16 -15.00 -3.57
N ASN A 227 18.30 -16.33 -3.47
CA ASN A 227 19.00 -17.16 -4.45
C ASN A 227 18.01 -18.15 -5.11
N THR A 228 18.40 -18.71 -6.26
CA THR A 228 17.55 -19.56 -7.11
C THR A 228 17.63 -21.05 -6.77
N SER A 229 18.15 -21.42 -5.59
CA SER A 229 18.22 -22.84 -5.18
C SER A 229 16.87 -23.42 -4.74
N GLY A 230 15.89 -22.56 -4.47
CA GLY A 230 14.51 -22.93 -4.19
C GLY A 230 13.61 -22.85 -5.42
N VAL A 231 12.29 -22.93 -5.22
CA VAL A 231 11.31 -22.81 -6.30
C VAL A 231 10.96 -21.35 -6.53
N VAL A 232 11.25 -20.83 -7.71
CA VAL A 232 10.89 -19.47 -8.12
C VAL A 232 9.46 -19.40 -8.63
N SER A 233 8.83 -18.24 -8.50
CA SER A 233 7.50 -18.05 -9.07
C SER A 233 7.54 -17.90 -10.59
N LYS A 234 6.50 -18.39 -11.25
CA LYS A 234 6.32 -18.31 -12.71
C LYS A 234 5.31 -17.21 -13.06
N PRO A 235 5.45 -16.54 -14.22
CA PRO A 235 4.51 -15.51 -14.64
C PRO A 235 3.06 -16.00 -14.65
N HIS A 236 2.18 -15.21 -14.07
CA HIS A 236 0.75 -15.49 -13.95
C HIS A 236 -0.02 -14.20 -13.74
N LYS A 237 -1.34 -14.28 -13.86
CA LYS A 237 -2.25 -13.19 -13.51
C LYS A 237 -3.31 -13.72 -12.57
N PHE A 238 -3.56 -13.01 -11.49
CA PHE A 238 -4.71 -13.31 -10.64
C PHE A 238 -5.99 -13.11 -11.43
N TYR A 239 -7.01 -13.90 -11.11
CA TYR A 239 -8.32 -13.83 -11.75
C TYR A 239 -9.42 -13.73 -10.68
N GLY A 240 -10.69 -13.97 -11.01
CA GLY A 240 -11.79 -13.82 -10.07
C GLY A 240 -13.11 -14.29 -10.67
N GLY A 241 -14.21 -14.09 -9.93
CA GLY A 241 -15.53 -14.56 -10.33
C GLY A 241 -15.94 -15.86 -9.65
N ARG A 242 -16.34 -16.87 -10.42
CA ARG A 242 -16.76 -18.18 -9.90
C ARG A 242 -15.73 -19.25 -10.20
N LEU A 243 -15.56 -20.17 -9.27
CA LEU A 243 -14.75 -21.36 -9.49
C LEU A 243 -15.44 -22.25 -10.54
N HIS A 244 -14.91 -22.25 -11.77
CA HIS A 244 -15.51 -23.00 -12.89
C HIS A 244 -15.29 -24.51 -12.81
N THR A 245 -14.33 -24.98 -12.02
CA THR A 245 -14.06 -26.42 -11.81
C THR A 245 -14.42 -26.81 -10.38
N LYS A 246 -15.63 -27.34 -10.18
CA LYS A 246 -15.98 -28.02 -8.92
C LYS A 246 -15.43 -29.45 -8.94
N PHE A 247 -15.17 -30.04 -7.78
CA PHE A 247 -14.91 -31.48 -7.63
C PHE A 247 -16.16 -32.34 -7.90
N HIS A 248 -16.98 -31.97 -8.90
CA HIS A 248 -18.24 -32.62 -9.24
C HIS A 248 -18.12 -33.12 -10.68
N GLY A 249 -17.82 -34.40 -10.84
CA GLY A 249 -17.59 -35.07 -12.13
C GLY A 249 -17.12 -36.52 -11.96
N GLN A 250 -17.23 -37.32 -13.03
CA GLN A 250 -16.80 -38.72 -13.04
C GLN A 250 -15.29 -38.83 -12.73
N LYS A 251 -14.93 -39.83 -11.90
CA LYS A 251 -13.55 -40.16 -11.55
C LYS A 251 -12.74 -40.39 -12.83
N GLN A 252 -11.76 -39.53 -13.10
CA GLN A 252 -10.88 -39.68 -14.24
C GLN A 252 -10.02 -40.96 -14.07
N PRO A 253 -9.71 -41.68 -15.16
CA PRO A 253 -8.72 -42.74 -15.14
C PRO A 253 -7.41 -42.22 -14.55
N ASN A 254 -6.75 -43.01 -13.70
CA ASN A 254 -5.46 -42.68 -13.07
C ASN A 254 -5.45 -41.48 -12.10
N SER A 255 -6.62 -40.97 -11.63
CA SER A 255 -6.68 -39.86 -10.67
C SER A 255 -5.80 -40.08 -9.42
N TYR A 256 -5.78 -41.31 -8.89
CA TYR A 256 -4.95 -41.66 -7.75
C TYR A 256 -3.44 -41.59 -8.07
N LEU A 257 -3.03 -42.03 -9.26
CA LEU A 257 -1.63 -41.97 -9.69
C LEU A 257 -1.18 -40.50 -9.85
N SER A 258 -2.00 -39.66 -10.46
CA SER A 258 -1.74 -38.21 -10.57
C SER A 258 -1.56 -37.57 -9.19
N ALA A 259 -2.43 -37.92 -8.22
CA ALA A 259 -2.31 -37.45 -6.84
C ALA A 259 -1.01 -37.92 -6.17
N ILE A 260 -0.57 -39.16 -6.40
CA ILE A 260 0.72 -39.66 -5.87
C ILE A 260 1.90 -38.90 -6.46
N MET A 261 1.91 -38.66 -7.77
CA MET A 261 3.01 -37.94 -8.44
C MET A 261 3.14 -36.52 -7.89
N GLN A 262 2.02 -35.80 -7.78
CA GLN A 262 1.99 -34.45 -7.19
C GLN A 262 2.42 -34.46 -5.72
N LYS A 263 1.92 -35.41 -4.91
CA LYS A 263 2.32 -35.57 -3.50
C LYS A 263 3.83 -35.72 -3.35
N ARG A 264 4.43 -36.62 -4.13
CA ARG A 264 5.87 -36.89 -4.08
C ARG A 264 6.68 -35.64 -4.41
N GLU A 265 6.32 -34.94 -5.48
CA GLU A 265 7.03 -33.71 -5.87
C GLU A 265 6.92 -32.61 -4.81
N ILE A 266 5.73 -32.43 -4.21
CA ILE A 266 5.52 -31.45 -3.15
C ILE A 266 6.36 -31.79 -1.91
N GLU A 267 6.35 -33.05 -1.46
CA GLU A 267 7.08 -33.48 -0.27
C GLU A 267 8.61 -33.46 -0.47
N GLU A 268 9.08 -33.70 -1.70
CA GLU A 268 10.50 -33.56 -2.05
C GLU A 268 10.94 -32.09 -2.04
N LYS A 269 10.08 -31.16 -2.51
CA LYS A 269 10.43 -29.74 -2.64
C LYS A 269 10.12 -28.89 -1.40
N PHE A 270 9.13 -29.27 -0.59
CA PHE A 270 8.60 -28.45 0.50
C PHE A 270 8.32 -29.29 1.75
N SER A 271 9.32 -29.41 2.63
CA SER A 271 9.25 -30.26 3.83
C SER A 271 8.25 -29.77 4.88
N PHE A 272 7.79 -28.52 4.79
CA PHE A 272 6.80 -27.94 5.71
C PHE A 272 5.35 -28.32 5.35
N LEU A 273 5.10 -28.83 4.15
CA LEU A 273 3.77 -29.28 3.71
C LEU A 273 3.54 -30.74 4.05
N LYS A 274 2.43 -31.02 4.73
CA LYS A 274 1.98 -32.39 5.01
C LYS A 274 0.91 -32.78 4.01
N CYS A 275 1.16 -33.79 3.21
CA CYS A 275 0.23 -34.25 2.18
C CYS A 275 -0.36 -35.62 2.50
N ARG A 276 -1.63 -35.83 2.15
CA ARG A 276 -2.31 -37.13 2.20
C ARG A 276 -3.26 -37.26 1.02
N ILE A 277 -3.66 -38.48 0.70
CA ILE A 277 -4.61 -38.76 -0.37
C ILE A 277 -5.85 -39.41 0.23
N GLU A 278 -7.02 -38.80 0.02
CA GLU A 278 -8.32 -39.27 0.49
C GLU A 278 -9.28 -39.31 -0.69
N ASN A 279 -9.87 -40.47 -1.00
CA ASN A 279 -10.83 -40.63 -2.11
C ASN A 279 -10.32 -40.08 -3.46
N ASP A 280 -9.07 -40.39 -3.83
CA ASP A 280 -8.35 -39.88 -5.00
C ASP A 280 -8.08 -38.36 -5.03
N THR A 281 -8.34 -37.65 -3.93
CA THR A 281 -8.04 -36.23 -3.77
C THR A 281 -6.75 -36.08 -2.97
N LEU A 282 -5.76 -35.41 -3.54
CA LEU A 282 -4.58 -34.95 -2.82
C LEU A 282 -4.98 -33.77 -1.93
N ILE A 283 -4.66 -33.86 -0.64
CA ILE A 283 -4.85 -32.78 0.34
C ILE A 283 -3.49 -32.49 0.97
N CYS A 284 -2.98 -31.29 0.77
CA CYS A 284 -1.76 -30.79 1.40
C CYS A 284 -2.10 -29.62 2.33
N ARG A 285 -1.45 -29.55 3.51
CA ARG A 285 -1.62 -28.45 4.45
C ARG A 285 -0.29 -28.04 5.07
N GLY A 286 -0.11 -26.74 5.29
CA GLY A 286 1.03 -26.20 6.02
C GLY A 286 0.89 -24.70 6.28
N GLU A 287 1.84 -24.17 7.04
CA GLU A 287 1.90 -22.77 7.41
C GLU A 287 2.81 -21.99 6.44
N PHE A 288 2.25 -20.99 5.79
CA PHE A 288 2.94 -20.09 4.85
C PHE A 288 3.23 -18.78 5.57
N LYS A 289 4.49 -18.36 5.58
CA LYS A 289 4.92 -17.12 6.24
C LYS A 289 5.92 -16.38 5.34
N PRO A 290 5.45 -15.68 4.28
CA PRO A 290 6.32 -14.90 3.41
C PRO A 290 6.99 -13.72 4.13
N ASP A 291 6.29 -13.11 5.09
CA ASP A 291 6.77 -11.96 5.86
C ASP A 291 6.36 -12.05 7.35
N ALA A 292 5.62 -11.09 7.90
CA ALA A 292 5.36 -11.02 9.34
C ALA A 292 4.31 -12.03 9.82
N ASN A 293 3.23 -12.25 9.06
CA ASN A 293 2.11 -13.09 9.48
C ASN A 293 2.16 -14.49 8.87
N ALA A 294 1.67 -15.46 9.63
CA ALA A 294 1.56 -16.84 9.24
C ALA A 294 0.14 -17.17 8.76
N TYR A 295 0.04 -17.95 7.68
CA TYR A 295 -1.20 -18.38 7.04
C TYR A 295 -1.25 -19.90 6.99
N ASP A 296 -2.24 -20.50 7.64
CA ASP A 296 -2.52 -21.92 7.52
C ASP A 296 -3.30 -22.16 6.22
N VAL A 297 -2.68 -22.85 5.27
CA VAL A 297 -3.22 -23.03 3.93
C VAL A 297 -3.43 -24.51 3.63
N ARG A 298 -4.57 -24.82 3.03
CA ARG A 298 -4.90 -26.15 2.51
C ARG A 298 -5.01 -26.12 0.98
N ILE A 299 -4.29 -27.01 0.32
CA ILE A 299 -4.32 -27.23 -1.12
C ILE A 299 -5.03 -28.56 -1.37
N GLU A 300 -6.01 -28.56 -2.26
CA GLU A 300 -6.75 -29.75 -2.70
C GLU A 300 -6.60 -29.94 -4.20
N PHE A 301 -6.29 -31.15 -4.65
CA PHE A 301 -6.14 -31.47 -6.06
C PHE A 301 -6.75 -32.82 -6.42
N ARG A 302 -7.43 -32.86 -7.56
CA ARG A 302 -7.98 -34.07 -8.18
C ARG A 302 -7.81 -33.95 -9.69
N ALA A 303 -7.46 -35.06 -10.34
CA ALA A 303 -7.29 -35.10 -11.79
C ALA A 303 -8.52 -34.56 -12.54
N GLY A 304 -8.28 -33.79 -13.60
CA GLY A 304 -9.28 -33.06 -14.38
C GLY A 304 -9.65 -31.68 -13.82
N CYS A 305 -9.15 -31.30 -12.65
CA CYS A 305 -9.33 -29.97 -12.04
C CYS A 305 -7.99 -29.28 -11.81
N PHE A 306 -7.98 -27.95 -11.76
CA PHE A 306 -6.85 -27.23 -11.19
C PHE A 306 -6.91 -27.26 -9.65
N PRO A 307 -5.78 -27.07 -8.94
CA PRO A 307 -5.74 -27.12 -7.49
C PRO A 307 -6.58 -26.00 -6.87
N GLN A 308 -7.38 -26.36 -5.87
CA GLN A 308 -8.14 -25.42 -5.06
C GLN A 308 -7.37 -25.12 -3.79
N VAL A 309 -7.28 -23.86 -3.40
CA VAL A 309 -6.41 -23.41 -2.31
C VAL A 309 -7.21 -22.58 -1.33
N TYR A 310 -7.20 -22.96 -0.05
CA TYR A 310 -8.00 -22.34 1.00
C TYR A 310 -7.10 -21.82 2.11
N VAL A 311 -7.27 -20.55 2.48
CA VAL A 311 -6.69 -20.01 3.72
C VAL A 311 -7.63 -20.37 4.87
N LEU A 312 -7.15 -21.19 5.79
CA LEU A 312 -7.91 -21.65 6.97
C LEU A 312 -7.76 -20.70 8.15
N ASN A 313 -6.55 -20.14 8.32
CA ASN A 313 -6.25 -19.16 9.35
C ASN A 313 -5.24 -18.13 8.82
N PRO A 314 -5.45 -16.81 9.01
CA PRO A 314 -6.68 -16.19 9.50
C PRO A 314 -7.88 -16.50 8.60
N SER A 315 -9.10 -16.46 9.14
CA SER A 315 -10.31 -16.66 8.35
C SER A 315 -10.59 -15.43 7.49
N ILE A 316 -10.52 -15.59 6.16
CA ILE A 316 -10.70 -14.50 5.20
C ILE A 316 -12.00 -14.74 4.43
N LYS A 317 -12.89 -13.73 4.42
CA LYS A 317 -14.14 -13.81 3.67
C LYS A 317 -13.88 -13.71 2.17
N PRO A 318 -14.54 -14.54 1.33
CA PRO A 318 -14.46 -14.42 -0.12
C PRO A 318 -14.76 -13.01 -0.62
N ASN A 319 -13.86 -12.47 -1.45
CA ASN A 319 -13.99 -11.16 -2.07
C ASN A 319 -13.17 -11.11 -3.36
N ALA A 320 -13.78 -10.63 -4.45
CA ALA A 320 -13.16 -10.55 -5.76
C ALA A 320 -11.98 -9.56 -5.79
N ASN A 321 -12.04 -8.46 -5.02
CA ASN A 321 -10.97 -7.45 -4.95
C ASN A 321 -9.67 -7.98 -4.34
N ILE A 322 -9.74 -9.10 -3.62
CA ILE A 322 -8.58 -9.81 -3.06
C ILE A 322 -8.39 -11.19 -3.71
N HIS A 323 -9.02 -11.42 -4.86
CA HIS A 323 -8.84 -12.64 -5.66
C HIS A 323 -9.16 -13.94 -4.91
N ILE A 324 -10.26 -13.94 -4.15
CA ILE A 324 -10.85 -15.15 -3.58
C ILE A 324 -12.18 -15.43 -4.29
N TYR A 325 -12.32 -16.62 -4.87
CA TYR A 325 -13.56 -17.07 -5.48
C TYR A 325 -14.69 -17.13 -4.44
N ARG A 326 -15.95 -17.05 -4.88
CA ARG A 326 -17.12 -17.15 -3.98
C ARG A 326 -17.11 -18.41 -3.11
N GLU A 327 -16.53 -19.49 -3.63
CA GLU A 327 -16.36 -20.78 -2.96
C GLU A 327 -15.25 -20.80 -1.90
N GLY A 328 -14.48 -19.73 -1.76
CA GLY A 328 -13.40 -19.58 -0.76
C GLY A 328 -12.00 -19.99 -1.23
N SER A 329 -11.87 -20.54 -2.43
CA SER A 329 -10.56 -20.84 -3.01
C SER A 329 -9.88 -19.55 -3.51
N LEU A 330 -8.56 -19.44 -3.31
CA LEU A 330 -7.75 -18.41 -3.92
C LEU A 330 -7.78 -18.53 -5.46
N CYS A 331 -7.73 -17.39 -6.13
CA CYS A 331 -7.72 -17.29 -7.58
C CYS A 331 -6.33 -16.96 -8.11
N LEU A 332 -5.45 -17.96 -8.05
CA LEU A 332 -4.01 -17.82 -8.25
C LEU A 332 -3.53 -17.73 -9.70
N PHE A 333 -4.39 -17.93 -10.70
CA PHE A 333 -4.00 -17.79 -12.10
C PHE A 333 -5.21 -17.57 -13.01
N TYR A 334 -4.97 -17.07 -14.22
CA TYR A 334 -5.98 -16.91 -15.26
C TYR A 334 -6.01 -18.14 -16.19
N PRO A 335 -7.14 -18.90 -16.27
CA PRO A 335 -7.25 -20.05 -17.15
C PRO A 335 -7.16 -19.77 -18.66
N GLY A 336 -7.19 -18.50 -19.07
CA GLY A 336 -6.92 -18.10 -20.46
C GLY A 336 -5.43 -18.17 -20.81
N ASP A 337 -4.55 -17.86 -19.86
CA ASP A 337 -3.09 -17.85 -20.05
C ASP A 337 -2.48 -19.24 -19.81
N LEU A 338 -3.06 -20.03 -18.90
CA LEU A 338 -2.61 -21.39 -18.59
C LEU A 338 -3.79 -22.37 -18.58
N LYS A 339 -3.74 -23.38 -19.46
CA LYS A 339 -4.61 -24.56 -19.39
C LYS A 339 -3.99 -25.59 -18.46
N TRP A 340 -4.60 -25.80 -17.30
CA TRP A 340 -4.15 -26.78 -16.33
C TRP A 340 -4.24 -28.20 -16.88
N LYS A 341 -3.17 -28.97 -16.74
CA LYS A 341 -3.12 -30.41 -17.02
C LYS A 341 -2.82 -31.15 -15.72
N ASP A 342 -3.15 -32.44 -15.63
CA ASP A 342 -2.86 -33.23 -14.43
C ASP A 342 -1.35 -33.37 -14.15
N THR A 343 -0.53 -33.16 -15.18
CA THR A 343 0.94 -33.12 -15.13
C THR A 343 1.49 -31.71 -14.86
N THR A 344 0.66 -30.67 -14.79
CA THR A 344 1.08 -29.33 -14.37
C THR A 344 1.44 -29.41 -12.88
N SER A 345 2.69 -29.10 -12.55
CA SER A 345 3.21 -29.24 -11.19
C SER A 345 2.60 -28.21 -10.23
N ILE A 346 1.96 -28.69 -9.16
CA ILE A 346 1.48 -27.85 -8.06
C ILE A 346 2.65 -27.20 -7.34
N ALA A 347 3.76 -27.95 -7.19
CA ALA A 347 4.95 -27.48 -6.50
C ALA A 347 5.61 -26.29 -7.22
N GLU A 348 5.63 -26.32 -8.54
CA GLU A 348 6.28 -25.32 -9.39
C GLU A 348 5.45 -24.08 -9.71
N TYR A 349 4.13 -24.19 -9.62
CA TYR A 349 3.21 -23.12 -10.01
C TYR A 349 2.41 -22.64 -8.80
N THR A 350 1.57 -23.51 -8.25
CA THR A 350 0.61 -23.14 -7.20
C THR A 350 1.29 -22.66 -5.92
N ILE A 351 2.32 -23.35 -5.44
CA ILE A 351 2.96 -23.00 -4.16
C ILE A 351 3.59 -21.60 -4.19
N PRO A 352 4.46 -21.25 -5.16
CA PRO A 352 4.96 -19.88 -5.28
C PRO A 352 3.86 -18.82 -5.45
N TRP A 353 2.79 -19.13 -6.20
CA TRP A 353 1.66 -18.20 -6.35
C TRP A 353 0.90 -17.94 -5.05
N ILE A 354 0.88 -18.90 -4.11
CA ILE A 354 0.32 -18.68 -2.77
C ILE A 354 1.15 -17.63 -2.01
N TYR A 355 2.47 -17.69 -2.08
CA TYR A 355 3.34 -16.68 -1.46
C TYR A 355 3.10 -15.29 -2.06
N GLU A 356 3.02 -15.19 -3.39
CA GLU A 356 2.67 -13.93 -4.04
C GLU A 356 1.30 -13.41 -3.60
N TRP A 357 0.28 -14.28 -3.57
CA TRP A 357 -1.06 -13.89 -3.13
C TRP A 357 -1.04 -13.34 -1.71
N ILE A 358 -0.33 -13.99 -0.79
CA ILE A 358 -0.22 -13.53 0.61
C ILE A 358 0.48 -12.17 0.68
N LEU A 359 1.59 -11.97 -0.03
CA LEU A 359 2.30 -10.69 -0.05
C LEU A 359 1.40 -9.55 -0.58
N PHE A 360 0.66 -9.79 -1.67
CA PHE A 360 -0.27 -8.79 -2.20
C PHE A 360 -1.49 -8.58 -1.31
N TYR A 361 -1.94 -9.62 -0.61
CA TYR A 361 -3.02 -9.51 0.38
C TYR A 361 -2.57 -8.68 1.60
N GLU A 362 -1.36 -8.89 2.12
CA GLU A 362 -0.81 -8.07 3.21
C GLU A 362 -0.63 -6.62 2.77
N LEU A 363 -0.16 -6.39 1.55
CA LEU A 363 -0.08 -5.06 0.99
C LEU A 363 -1.47 -4.43 0.84
N TYR A 364 -2.47 -5.19 0.38
CA TYR A 364 -3.87 -4.75 0.30
C TYR A 364 -4.43 -4.37 1.67
N LEU A 365 -4.12 -5.09 2.75
CA LEU A 365 -4.53 -4.72 4.09
C LEU A 365 -3.95 -3.37 4.54
N LEU A 366 -2.78 -2.98 4.01
CA LEU A 366 -2.11 -1.72 4.32
C LEU A 366 -2.50 -0.55 3.40
N THR A 367 -2.89 -0.83 2.15
CA THR A 367 -3.14 0.19 1.11
C THR A 367 -4.59 0.29 0.67
N GLY A 368 -5.38 -0.77 0.85
CA GLY A 368 -6.73 -0.90 0.30
C GLY A 368 -6.77 -1.17 -1.22
N ILE A 369 -5.62 -1.30 -1.88
CA ILE A 369 -5.49 -1.44 -3.33
C ILE A 369 -4.75 -2.75 -3.66
N TRP A 370 -5.28 -3.50 -4.62
CA TRP A 370 -4.60 -4.71 -5.11
C TRP A 370 -3.54 -4.33 -6.14
N GLU A 371 -2.27 -4.60 -5.82
CA GLU A 371 -1.12 -4.24 -6.67
C GLU A 371 -0.57 -5.42 -7.49
N GLY A 372 -1.09 -6.65 -7.28
CA GLY A 372 -0.68 -7.83 -8.05
C GLY A 372 -1.27 -7.81 -9.46
N GLU A 373 -0.57 -8.39 -10.44
CA GLU A 373 -1.06 -8.42 -11.83
C GLU A 373 -2.34 -9.27 -11.94
N TYR A 374 -3.40 -8.72 -12.51
CA TYR A 374 -4.68 -9.43 -12.62
C TYR A 374 -5.41 -9.16 -13.94
N VAL A 375 -6.29 -10.08 -14.30
CA VAL A 375 -7.26 -9.88 -15.38
C VAL A 375 -8.53 -9.27 -14.78
N PRO A 376 -9.03 -8.12 -15.26
CA PRO A 376 -10.26 -7.51 -14.74
C PRO A 376 -11.44 -8.50 -14.68
N HIS A 377 -12.11 -8.54 -13.53
CA HIS A 377 -13.25 -9.42 -13.25
C HIS A 377 -14.17 -8.77 -12.20
N GLY A 378 -15.40 -9.28 -12.10
CA GLY A 378 -16.44 -8.67 -11.26
C GLY A 378 -17.24 -7.58 -11.97
N GLU A 379 -18.38 -7.18 -11.39
CA GLU A 379 -19.12 -6.03 -11.87
C GLU A 379 -18.28 -4.78 -11.60
N ILE A 380 -17.79 -4.16 -12.67
CA ILE A 380 -17.35 -2.78 -12.64
C ILE A 380 -18.60 -2.00 -12.23
N ASN A 381 -18.72 -1.64 -10.94
CA ASN A 381 -19.55 -0.51 -10.56
C ASN A 381 -18.90 0.70 -11.21
N ASN A 382 -19.29 0.89 -12.45
CA ASN A 382 -19.20 2.13 -13.19
C ASN A 382 -19.71 3.21 -12.24
N ILE A 383 -18.78 3.93 -11.60
CA ILE A 383 -19.03 5.31 -11.23
C ILE A 383 -19.05 6.06 -12.57
N VAL A 384 -20.12 5.84 -13.33
CA VAL A 384 -20.47 6.64 -14.49
C VAL A 384 -21.00 7.93 -13.91
N ASN A 385 -20.22 8.98 -14.17
CA ASN A 385 -20.65 10.35 -14.37
C ASN A 385 -22.17 10.51 -14.46
N ASN A 386 -22.74 11.22 -13.50
CA ASN A 386 -23.88 12.10 -13.70
C ASN A 386 -23.62 13.40 -12.96
#